data_AF-A0A4S2J6Y8-F1
#
_entry.id   AF-A0A4S2J6Y8-F1
#
_cell.length_a   1.000
_cell.length_b   1.000
_cell.length_c   1.000
_cell.angle_alpha   90.00
_cell.angle_beta   90.00
_cell.angle_gamma   90.00
#
_symmetry.space_group_name_H-M   'P 1'
#
loop_
_entity.id
_entity.type
_entity.pdbx_description
1 polymer ?
#
loop_
_entity_poly.entity_id
_entity_poly.type
_entity_poly.pdbx_seq_one_letter_code
_entity_poly.pdbx_strand_id
1 'polypeptide(L)'
;MSAKLPPFDAADPLGIDDLLDPEDLAIRDTVRGWAADRVLPYVADWYEKGELPGIRELARELGGIGALGMSLTGYGCAGASAVQYGLACLELEAADSGIRSLVPCRAPSPCTPSTASAARSRSGSGCRGWRPAR
;
A
#
# COMPACT_ATOMS: atom_id res chain seq x y z
N MET A 1 -43.29 -3.53 -0.57
CA MET A 1 -42.71 -2.53 0.35
C MET A 1 -41.68 -1.73 -0.44
N SER A 2 -41.78 -0.41 -0.48
CA SER A 2 -40.76 0.43 -1.12
C SER A 2 -39.56 0.50 -0.16
N ALA A 3 -38.46 -0.15 -0.52
CA ALA A 3 -37.23 -0.05 0.25
C ALA A 3 -36.70 1.39 0.09
N LYS A 4 -36.47 2.07 1.21
CA LYS A 4 -35.83 3.39 1.22
C LYS A 4 -34.38 3.20 0.81
N LEU A 5 -33.99 3.78 -0.32
CA LEU A 5 -32.60 3.76 -0.77
C LEU A 5 -31.71 4.53 0.22
N PRO A 6 -30.45 4.09 0.42
CA PRO A 6 -29.49 4.87 1.18
C PRO A 6 -29.27 6.23 0.49
N PRO A 7 -28.85 7.26 1.25
CA PRO A 7 -28.41 8.53 0.68
C PRO A 7 -27.32 8.28 -0.38
N PHE A 8 -27.38 9.02 -1.49
CA PHE A 8 -26.38 8.90 -2.55
C PHE A 8 -25.02 9.45 -2.09
N ASP A 9 -23.98 8.64 -2.19
CA ASP A 9 -22.59 9.04 -2.00
C ASP A 9 -21.90 9.20 -3.37
N ALA A 10 -21.30 10.36 -3.62
CA ALA A 10 -20.57 10.62 -4.86
C ALA A 10 -19.18 9.95 -4.89
N ALA A 11 -18.60 9.67 -3.71
CA ALA A 11 -17.32 8.97 -3.59
C ALA A 11 -17.48 7.45 -3.77
N ASP A 12 -18.68 6.93 -3.47
CA ASP A 12 -19.04 5.54 -3.67
C ASP A 12 -20.46 5.39 -4.25
N PRO A 13 -20.66 5.72 -5.54
CA PRO A 13 -21.98 5.72 -6.16
C PRO A 13 -22.59 4.31 -6.31
N LEU A 14 -21.78 3.25 -6.15
CA LEU A 14 -22.18 1.86 -6.32
C LEU A 14 -22.23 1.08 -5.00
N GLY A 15 -21.85 1.68 -3.87
CA GLY A 15 -21.76 0.97 -2.59
C GLY A 15 -20.68 -0.12 -2.61
N ILE A 16 -19.55 0.13 -3.26
CA ILE A 16 -18.42 -0.81 -3.32
C ILE A 16 -17.89 -1.11 -1.91
N ASP A 17 -17.98 -0.16 -0.99
CA ASP A 17 -17.55 -0.34 0.39
C ASP A 17 -18.31 -1.47 1.10
N ASP A 18 -19.57 -1.73 0.73
CA ASP A 18 -20.39 -2.81 1.28
C ASP A 18 -19.88 -4.21 0.87
N LEU A 19 -19.01 -4.29 -0.15
CA LEU A 19 -18.39 -5.53 -0.63
C LEU A 19 -17.04 -5.82 0.01
N LEU A 20 -16.50 -4.89 0.81
CA LEU A 20 -15.17 -4.97 1.39
C LEU A 20 -15.22 -5.43 2.84
N ASP A 21 -14.25 -6.26 3.23
CA ASP A 21 -14.13 -6.66 4.62
C ASP A 21 -13.61 -5.49 5.49
N PRO A 22 -13.90 -5.47 6.80
CA PRO A 22 -13.41 -4.40 7.68
C PRO A 22 -11.89 -4.22 7.67
N GLU A 23 -11.14 -5.30 7.43
CA GLU A 23 -9.69 -5.25 7.30
C GLU A 23 -9.23 -4.56 6.01
N ASP A 24 -9.97 -4.75 4.91
CA ASP A 24 -9.71 -4.08 3.63
C ASP A 24 -9.92 -2.57 3.77
N LEU A 25 -11.02 -2.18 4.41
CA LEU A 25 -11.34 -0.78 4.71
C LEU A 25 -10.28 -0.15 5.63
N ALA A 26 -9.80 -0.88 6.64
CA ALA A 26 -8.75 -0.39 7.52
C ALA A 26 -7.43 -0.11 6.79
N ILE A 27 -7.05 -0.96 5.82
CA ILE A 27 -5.86 -0.73 4.98
C ILE A 27 -6.04 0.51 4.12
N ARG A 28 -7.20 0.64 3.46
CA ARG A 28 -7.54 1.82 2.66
C ARG A 28 -7.40 3.09 3.49
N ASP A 29 -8.06 3.13 4.65
CA ASP A 29 -8.12 4.34 5.49
C ASP A 29 -6.74 4.69 6.06
N THR A 30 -5.92 3.69 6.37
CA THR A 30 -4.52 3.89 6.80
C THR A 30 -3.68 4.56 5.71
N VAL A 31 -3.76 4.06 4.47
CA VAL A 31 -2.99 4.60 3.35
C VAL A 31 -3.51 5.99 2.97
N ARG A 32 -4.83 6.19 2.97
CA ARG A 32 -5.47 7.49 2.74
C ARG A 32 -5.00 8.53 3.75
N GLY A 33 -5.00 8.19 5.04
CA GLY A 33 -4.53 9.07 6.10
C GLY A 33 -3.05 9.43 5.94
N TRP A 34 -2.20 8.44 5.67
CA TRP A 34 -0.79 8.69 5.39
C TRP A 34 -0.59 9.63 4.19
N ALA A 35 -1.33 9.42 3.10
CA ALA A 35 -1.23 10.26 1.91
C ALA A 35 -1.70 11.69 2.18
N ALA A 36 -2.78 11.86 2.95
CA ALA A 36 -3.29 13.16 3.35
C ALA A 36 -2.27 13.96 4.20
N ASP A 37 -1.55 13.27 5.09
CA ASP A 37 -0.58 13.93 5.97
C ASP A 37 0.78 14.17 5.30
N ARG A 38 1.22 13.23 4.45
CA ARG A 38 2.62 13.16 3.97
C ARG A 38 2.81 13.55 2.53
N VAL A 39 1.76 13.51 1.70
CA VAL A 39 1.85 13.77 0.26
C VAL A 39 1.07 15.01 -0.13
N LEU A 40 -0.23 15.06 0.18
CA LEU A 40 -1.12 16.13 -0.28
C LEU A 40 -0.64 17.57 0.04
N PRO A 41 -0.01 17.86 1.20
CA PRO A 41 0.45 19.20 1.50
C PRO A 41 1.62 19.68 0.63
N TYR A 42 2.34 18.76 -0.03
CA TYR A 42 3.61 19.04 -0.69
C TYR A 42 3.65 18.67 -2.18
N VAL A 43 2.73 17.81 -2.63
CA VAL A 43 2.72 17.25 -4.00
C VAL A 43 2.75 18.31 -5.11
N ALA A 44 2.04 19.42 -4.95
CA ALA A 44 2.01 20.49 -5.95
C ALA A 44 3.40 21.10 -6.17
N ASP A 45 4.13 21.35 -5.09
CA ASP A 45 5.49 21.88 -5.10
C ASP A 45 6.48 20.88 -5.69
N TRP A 46 6.34 19.59 -5.34
CA TRP A 46 7.17 18.50 -5.86
C TRP A 46 6.99 18.33 -7.36
N TYR A 47 5.75 18.37 -7.83
CA TYR A 47 5.41 18.29 -9.23
C TYR A 47 6.01 19.45 -10.02
N GLU A 48 5.82 20.69 -9.55
CA GLU A 48 6.33 21.90 -10.22
C GLU A 48 7.86 21.92 -10.30
N LYS A 49 8.55 21.45 -9.25
CA LYS A 49 10.01 21.40 -9.19
C LYS A 49 10.60 20.15 -9.88
N GLY A 50 9.78 19.12 -10.14
CA GLY A 50 10.25 17.83 -10.65
C GLY A 50 11.13 17.07 -9.66
N GLU A 51 10.93 17.29 -8.36
CA GLU A 51 11.76 16.74 -7.29
C GLU A 51 10.91 16.01 -6.27
N LEU A 52 11.45 14.94 -5.67
CA LEU A 52 10.85 14.27 -4.53
C LEU A 52 11.82 14.28 -3.33
N PRO A 53 11.85 15.38 -2.56
CA PRO A 53 12.64 15.47 -1.35
C PRO A 53 12.26 14.38 -0.35
N GLY A 54 13.24 13.75 0.28
CA GLY A 54 12.98 12.77 1.34
C GLY A 54 12.39 11.43 0.86
N ILE A 55 12.67 11.03 -0.38
CA ILE A 55 12.21 9.73 -0.94
C ILE A 55 12.52 8.53 -0.04
N ARG A 56 13.65 8.55 0.68
CA ARG A 56 14.05 7.46 1.58
C ARG A 56 13.16 7.40 2.81
N GLU A 57 12.82 8.55 3.37
CA GLU A 57 11.95 8.70 4.53
C GLU A 57 10.53 8.26 4.15
N LEU A 58 10.01 8.72 3.01
CA LEU A 58 8.72 8.28 2.47
C LEU A 58 8.69 6.75 2.25
N ALA A 59 9.73 6.18 1.64
CA ALA A 59 9.82 4.73 1.46
C ALA A 59 9.87 3.96 2.79
N ARG A 60 10.54 4.49 3.81
CA ARG A 60 10.56 3.88 5.16
C ARG A 60 9.19 3.93 5.83
N GLU A 61 8.46 5.01 5.68
CA GLU A 61 7.10 5.15 6.23
C GLU A 61 6.13 4.21 5.51
N LEU A 62 6.20 4.14 4.18
CA LEU A 62 5.44 3.17 3.38
C LEU A 62 5.76 1.72 3.76
N GLY A 63 7.02 1.43 4.06
CA GLY A 63 7.43 0.13 4.62
C GLY A 63 6.88 -0.10 6.04
N GLY A 64 6.81 0.94 6.86
CA GLY A 64 6.28 0.89 8.23
C GLY A 64 4.78 0.61 8.29
N ILE A 65 4.00 1.16 7.36
CA ILE A 65 2.56 0.85 7.22
C ILE A 65 2.30 -0.44 6.41
N GLY A 66 3.37 -1.12 5.98
CA GLY A 66 3.28 -2.41 5.30
C GLY A 66 2.89 -2.35 3.82
N ALA A 67 2.90 -1.17 3.18
CA ALA A 67 2.55 -1.01 1.76
C ALA A 67 3.62 -1.58 0.81
N LEU A 68 4.89 -1.66 1.26
CA LEU A 68 5.98 -2.23 0.47
C LEU A 68 6.02 -3.75 0.60
N GLY A 69 5.79 -4.45 -0.52
CA GLY A 69 5.83 -5.91 -0.55
C GLY A 69 4.66 -6.56 0.18
N MET A 70 3.53 -5.86 0.32
CA MET A 70 2.40 -6.30 1.14
C MET A 70 1.87 -7.71 0.78
N SER A 71 1.92 -8.08 -0.49
CA SER A 71 1.47 -9.39 -0.99
C SER A 71 2.50 -10.53 -0.86
N LEU A 72 3.69 -10.28 -0.30
CA LEU A 72 4.67 -11.33 0.00
C LEU A 72 4.27 -12.07 1.28
N THR A 73 4.41 -13.40 1.23
CA THR A 73 4.33 -14.26 2.42
C THR A 73 5.74 -14.55 2.97
N GLY A 74 5.95 -14.33 4.27
CA GLY A 74 7.25 -14.48 4.93
C GLY A 74 8.07 -13.18 4.98
N TYR A 75 9.31 -13.24 5.45
CA TYR A 75 10.24 -12.10 5.53
C TYR A 75 9.78 -10.87 6.33
N GLY A 76 8.72 -10.99 7.14
CA GLY A 76 8.10 -9.86 7.85
C GLY A 76 7.08 -9.07 7.03
N CYS A 77 6.67 -9.60 5.86
CA CYS A 77 5.66 -8.99 5.00
C CYS A 77 4.23 -9.44 5.41
N ALA A 78 3.25 -8.57 5.16
CA ALA A 78 1.88 -8.70 5.65
C ALA A 78 1.09 -9.90 5.07
N GLY A 79 1.48 -10.44 3.90
CA GLY A 79 0.70 -11.47 3.22
C GLY A 79 -0.68 -10.99 2.76
N ALA A 80 -0.78 -9.71 2.42
CA ALA A 80 -2.01 -9.02 2.05
C ALA A 80 -2.66 -9.63 0.79
N SER A 81 -3.99 -9.61 0.78
CA SER A 81 -4.81 -10.04 -0.35
C SER A 81 -4.61 -9.14 -1.58
N ALA A 82 -5.02 -9.61 -2.75
CA ALA A 82 -5.01 -8.79 -3.96
C ALA A 82 -5.94 -7.57 -3.85
N VAL A 83 -7.02 -7.67 -3.08
CA VAL A 83 -7.95 -6.55 -2.83
C VAL A 83 -7.26 -5.49 -1.98
N GLN A 84 -6.63 -5.89 -0.88
CA GLN A 84 -5.87 -5.00 0.00
C GLN A 84 -4.74 -4.29 -0.75
N TYR A 85 -4.03 -5.00 -1.61
CA TYR A 85 -3.02 -4.41 -2.49
C TYR A 85 -3.61 -3.38 -3.47
N GLY A 86 -4.76 -3.71 -4.07
CA GLY A 86 -5.47 -2.80 -4.96
C GLY A 86 -5.91 -1.52 -4.25
N LEU A 87 -6.45 -1.63 -3.03
CA LEU A 87 -6.89 -0.51 -2.22
C LEU A 87 -5.71 0.40 -1.82
N ALA A 88 -4.59 -0.17 -1.41
CA ALA A 88 -3.38 0.61 -1.14
C ALA A 88 -2.91 1.37 -2.40
N CYS A 89 -2.88 0.71 -3.56
CA CYS A 89 -2.52 1.36 -4.82
C CYS A 89 -3.51 2.48 -5.20
N LEU A 90 -4.81 2.26 -4.99
CA LEU A 90 -5.87 3.23 -5.27
C LEU A 90 -5.65 4.52 -4.49
N GLU A 91 -5.42 4.42 -3.18
CA GLU A 91 -5.24 5.59 -2.31
C GLU A 91 -3.93 6.33 -2.58
N LEU A 92 -2.85 5.61 -2.91
CA LEU A 92 -1.59 6.25 -3.31
C LEU A 92 -1.72 6.97 -4.65
N GLU A 93 -2.41 6.38 -5.63
CA GLU A 93 -2.66 7.01 -6.93
C GLU A 93 -3.59 8.22 -6.81
N ALA A 94 -4.57 8.18 -5.90
CA ALA A 94 -5.44 9.32 -5.61
C ALA A 94 -4.66 10.54 -5.08
N ALA A 95 -3.50 10.30 -4.46
CA ALA A 95 -2.62 11.37 -4.00
C ALA A 95 -1.62 11.80 -5.08
N ASP A 96 -0.88 10.87 -5.67
CA ASP A 96 0.08 11.13 -6.75
C ASP A 96 0.55 9.84 -7.46
N SER A 97 0.55 9.85 -8.79
CA SER A 97 1.04 8.74 -9.62
C SER A 97 2.52 8.43 -9.44
N GLY A 98 3.33 9.44 -9.12
CA GLY A 98 4.76 9.30 -8.82
C GLY A 98 4.99 8.56 -7.51
N ILE A 99 4.22 8.90 -6.46
CA ILE A 99 4.23 8.20 -5.18
C ILE A 99 3.79 6.75 -5.33
N ARG A 100 2.69 6.47 -6.05
CA ARG A 100 2.27 5.08 -6.31
C ARG A 100 3.37 4.27 -6.99
N SER A 101 4.13 4.89 -7.89
CA SER A 101 5.22 4.23 -8.61
C SER A 101 6.40 3.82 -7.71
N LEU A 102 6.49 4.32 -6.47
CA LEU A 102 7.44 3.82 -5.46
C LEU A 102 7.04 2.45 -4.93
N VAL A 103 5.75 2.11 -4.96
CA VAL A 103 5.23 0.79 -4.61
C VAL A 103 5.27 -0.09 -5.86
N PRO A 104 6.08 -1.16 -5.89
CA PRO A 104 6.17 -2.01 -7.07
C PRO A 104 4.79 -2.57 -7.44
N CYS A 105 4.39 -2.41 -8.70
CA CYS A 105 3.07 -2.77 -9.23
C CYS A 105 2.70 -4.27 -9.16
N ARG A 106 3.60 -5.13 -8.66
CA ARG A 106 3.53 -6.57 -8.89
C ARG A 106 3.53 -7.36 -7.59
N ALA A 107 2.39 -7.99 -7.32
CA ALA A 107 2.32 -9.10 -6.39
C ALA A 107 3.25 -10.22 -6.87
N PRO A 108 4.09 -10.81 -6.00
CA PRO A 108 4.93 -11.92 -6.38
C PRO A 108 4.04 -13.14 -6.64
N SER A 109 3.79 -13.43 -7.90
CA SER A 109 3.24 -14.72 -8.29
C SER A 109 4.36 -15.77 -8.32
N PRO A 110 4.03 -17.05 -8.07
CA PRO A 110 5.02 -18.14 -8.09
C PRO A 110 5.78 -18.29 -9.42
N CYS A 111 5.31 -17.65 -10.50
CA CYS A 111 5.91 -17.71 -11.83
C CYS A 111 6.95 -16.59 -12.09
N THR A 112 7.47 -15.91 -11.06
CA THR A 112 8.44 -14.81 -11.24
C THR A 112 9.88 -15.24 -10.96
N PRO A 113 10.79 -15.21 -11.97
CA PRO A 113 12.15 -15.70 -11.80
C PRO A 113 13.05 -14.83 -10.90
N SER A 114 12.69 -13.55 -10.67
CA SER A 114 13.60 -12.58 -10.05
C SER A 114 13.67 -12.66 -8.52
N THR A 115 12.58 -13.00 -7.82
CA THR A 115 12.56 -13.09 -6.35
C THR A 115 13.01 -14.46 -5.83
N ALA A 116 12.74 -15.53 -6.59
CA ALA A 116 13.16 -16.89 -6.24
C ALA A 116 14.68 -17.13 -6.36
N SER A 117 15.39 -16.29 -7.13
CA SER A 117 16.86 -16.36 -7.28
C SER A 117 17.60 -15.56 -6.20
N ALA A 118 17.10 -14.38 -5.83
CA ALA A 118 17.72 -13.56 -4.78
C ALA A 118 17.57 -14.15 -3.36
N ALA A 119 16.49 -14.91 -3.10
CA ALA A 119 16.30 -15.61 -1.83
C ALA A 119 17.24 -16.83 -1.66
N ARG A 120 17.66 -17.46 -2.77
CA ARG A 120 18.55 -18.64 -2.74
C ARG A 120 20.03 -18.31 -2.55
N SER A 121 20.47 -17.08 -2.83
CA SER A 121 21.86 -16.67 -2.63
C SER A 121 22.19 -16.23 -1.19
N ARG A 122 21.20 -16.16 -0.29
CA ARG A 122 21.37 -15.78 1.12
C ARG A 122 21.11 -16.92 2.11
N SER A 123 21.29 -18.18 1.72
CA SER A 123 21.30 -19.34 2.64
C SER A 123 22.59 -19.44 3.47
N GLY A 124 23.08 -18.32 4.03
CA GLY A 124 24.37 -18.29 4.73
C GLY A 124 24.45 -17.46 6.01
N SER A 125 23.50 -16.59 6.34
CA SER A 125 23.55 -15.88 7.63
C SER A 125 22.16 -15.57 8.15
N GLY A 126 21.82 -16.18 9.29
CA GLY A 126 20.53 -16.03 9.93
C GLY A 126 20.26 -14.60 10.36
N CYS A 127 19.09 -14.09 10.00
CA CYS A 127 18.53 -12.86 10.56
C CYS A 127 18.12 -13.12 12.02
N ARG A 128 19.07 -12.97 12.95
CA ARG A 128 18.76 -12.68 14.34
C ARG A 128 18.31 -11.22 14.42
N GLY A 129 17.13 -10.98 15.00
CA GLY A 129 16.77 -9.67 15.54
C GLY A 129 15.55 -9.00 14.91
N TRP A 130 14.39 -9.62 15.03
CA TRP A 130 13.14 -8.86 15.11
C TRP A 130 12.30 -9.43 16.24
N ARG A 131 12.19 -8.69 17.34
CA ARG A 131 11.20 -8.91 18.39
C ARG A 131 10.19 -7.79 18.28
N PRO A 132 8.89 -8.07 18.11
CA PRO A 132 7.87 -7.03 18.20
C PRO A 132 7.86 -6.50 19.63
N ALA A 133 7.86 -5.18 19.77
CA ALA A 133 7.63 -4.52 21.06
C ALA A 133 6.23 -4.90 21.57
N ARG A 134 6.16 -5.23 22.87
CA ARG A 134 4.90 -5.37 23.61
C ARG A 134 4.27 -4.00 23.82
#